data_AF-A0A7W1AN58-F1
#
_entry.id   AF-A0A7W1AN58-F1
#
_cell.length_a   1.000
_cell.length_b   1.000
_cell.length_c   1.000
_cell.angle_alpha   90.00
_cell.angle_beta   90.00
_cell.angle_gamma   90.00
#
_symmetry.space_group_name_H-M   'P 1'
#
loop_
_entity.id
_entity.type
_entity.pdbx_description
1 polymer ?
#
loop_
_entity_poly.entity_id
_entity_poly.type
_entity_poly.pdbx_seq_one_letter_code
_entity_poly.pdbx_strand_id
1 'polypeptide(L)'
;MPATELDNDAPHASDPLGWLEREARAAPNLAAIIDGLAQRLRRAGVALARLTIHIGTVHPQLLGYGCVWSRQTGHCDEVEVRHAANEADSYKRSPLRLVIEDGALVRRDPRLPEAQAEFPLMTDLAVDGITDYVARPLGAISGKRSSVTYSTDAPQRFGEADLALIERALPMLALNIDTRIMLSIAGNVLDAYVGRRAGARVLRGEILRGQGERIDAVIWVSDLRDYTGLSDRLPDTDMIRLLNAYFEQLVNAILEHGGEVLKFMGDGLLAIFPVDPSAPKAAAESALAAARAALAALAELNDRGGKSLAIDGAWSPLGTGIALHRGPVFFGNIGAPARVDFTVVGAAVNLAARVEPLTKTLGRSLLLTEAVAQLTAQPLLSLGTFPLRGLSAPIAIFAPP
;
A
#
# COMPACT_ATOMS: atom_id res chain seq x y z
N MET A 1 -14.52 47.85 36.64
CA MET A 1 -14.03 46.82 37.57
C MET A 1 -13.59 45.63 36.72
N PRO A 2 -12.34 45.18 36.84
CA PRO A 2 -11.77 44.19 35.93
C PRO A 2 -12.18 42.77 36.36
N ALA A 3 -12.53 41.93 35.39
CA ALA A 3 -12.57 40.48 35.56
C ALA A 3 -11.37 39.91 34.83
N THR A 4 -10.34 39.62 35.63
CA THR A 4 -9.27 38.62 35.45
C THR A 4 -9.32 37.83 34.13
N GLU A 5 -8.41 38.17 33.22
CA GLU A 5 -7.81 37.23 32.28
C GLU A 5 -7.17 36.10 33.11
N LEU A 6 -7.74 34.91 33.02
CA LEU A 6 -7.08 33.68 33.42
C LEU A 6 -6.11 33.32 32.29
N ASP A 7 -4.88 33.78 32.46
CA ASP A 7 -3.66 33.21 31.91
C ASP A 7 -3.67 31.68 32.16
N ASN A 8 -4.01 30.89 31.15
CA ASN A 8 -4.13 29.44 31.26
C ASN A 8 -3.41 28.68 30.14
N ASP A 9 -2.45 29.32 29.46
CA ASP A 9 -1.82 28.74 28.25
C ASP A 9 -0.34 28.34 28.43
N ALA A 10 0.21 28.38 29.65
CA ALA A 10 1.65 28.24 29.88
C ALA A 10 2.20 26.89 30.40
N PRO A 11 1.46 25.94 31.03
CA PRO A 11 2.09 24.71 31.55
C PRO A 11 2.15 23.53 30.57
N HIS A 12 1.42 23.55 29.45
CA HIS A 12 1.34 22.39 28.53
C HIS A 12 2.33 22.44 27.34
N ALA A 13 2.92 23.59 27.03
CA ALA A 13 3.77 23.76 25.85
C ALA A 13 5.18 23.13 25.95
N SER A 14 5.61 22.77 27.17
CA SER A 14 6.93 22.20 27.49
C SER A 14 6.87 20.78 28.09
N ASP A 15 5.70 20.14 28.11
CA ASP A 15 5.52 18.78 28.63
C ASP A 15 5.54 17.74 27.48
N PRO A 16 6.70 17.14 27.16
CA PRO A 16 6.77 16.14 26.09
C PRO A 16 5.97 14.87 26.43
N LEU A 17 5.83 14.53 27.71
CA LEU A 17 5.18 13.30 28.15
C LEU A 17 3.67 13.41 28.04
N GLY A 18 3.08 14.48 28.59
CA GLY A 18 1.64 14.73 28.48
C GLY A 18 1.18 14.97 27.04
N TRP A 19 2.05 15.53 26.19
CA TRP A 19 1.75 15.66 24.77
C TRP A 19 1.71 14.31 24.03
N LEU A 20 2.68 13.43 24.28
CA LEU A 20 2.69 12.07 23.72
C LEU A 20 1.47 11.26 24.15
N GLU A 21 0.98 11.49 25.38
CA GLU A 21 -0.19 10.82 25.92
C GLU A 21 -1.50 11.28 25.26
N ARG A 22 -1.69 12.60 25.10
CA ARG A 22 -2.99 13.19 24.74
C ARG A 22 -3.12 13.63 23.29
N GLU A 23 -2.08 14.26 22.74
CA GLU A 23 -2.17 15.02 21.50
C GLU A 23 -1.48 14.33 20.32
N ALA A 24 -0.39 13.59 20.56
CA ALA A 24 0.38 12.94 19.48
C ALA A 24 -0.45 11.98 18.62
N ARG A 25 -1.52 11.40 19.19
CA ARG A 25 -2.46 10.53 18.47
C ARG A 25 -3.17 11.26 17.32
N ALA A 26 -3.42 12.56 17.47
CA ALA A 26 -4.11 13.38 16.47
C ALA A 26 -3.17 13.91 15.36
N ALA A 27 -1.86 13.70 15.46
CA ALA A 27 -0.91 14.17 14.46
C ALA A 27 -1.19 13.54 13.07
N PRO A 28 -0.99 14.26 11.95
CA PRO A 28 -1.37 13.75 10.62
C PRO A 28 -0.50 12.58 10.15
N ASN A 29 0.79 12.55 10.51
CA ASN A 29 1.75 11.52 10.09
C ASN A 29 2.81 11.29 11.17
N LEU A 30 3.73 10.34 10.91
CA LEU A 30 4.78 10.01 11.85
C LEU A 30 5.81 11.13 11.98
N ALA A 31 6.19 11.77 10.88
CA ALA A 31 7.06 12.95 10.90
C ALA A 31 6.57 14.02 11.89
N ALA A 32 5.26 14.31 11.91
CA ALA A 32 4.66 15.29 12.83
C ALA A 32 4.72 14.86 14.30
N ILE A 33 4.67 13.55 14.59
CA ILE A 33 4.89 13.05 15.96
C ILE A 33 6.31 13.33 16.41
N ILE A 34 7.28 12.99 15.56
CA ILE A 34 8.70 13.08 15.88
C ILE A 34 9.13 14.53 16.02
N ASP A 35 8.69 15.38 15.09
CA ASP A 35 8.92 16.82 15.16
C ASP A 35 8.28 17.43 16.42
N GLY A 36 7.01 17.11 16.70
CA GLY A 36 6.31 17.60 17.89
C GLY A 36 6.97 17.18 19.21
N LEU A 37 7.54 15.97 19.27
CA LEU A 37 8.33 15.49 20.40
C LEU A 37 9.67 16.21 20.50
N ALA A 38 10.43 16.29 19.41
CA ALA A 38 11.75 16.92 19.38
C ALA A 38 11.68 18.40 19.80
N GLN A 39 10.70 19.14 19.31
CA GLN A 39 10.47 20.53 19.71
C GLN A 39 10.17 20.67 21.20
N ARG A 40 9.35 19.78 21.78
CA ARG A 40 9.01 19.82 23.20
C ARG A 40 10.16 19.39 24.10
N LEU A 41 10.94 18.38 23.72
CA LEU A 41 12.18 18.02 24.42
C LEU A 41 13.13 19.23 24.48
N ARG A 42 13.29 19.96 23.37
CA ARG A 42 14.11 21.18 23.34
C ARG A 42 13.56 22.29 24.23
N ARG A 43 12.25 22.53 24.23
CA ARG A 43 11.61 23.50 25.13
C ARG A 43 11.73 23.12 26.60
N ALA A 44 11.82 21.82 26.90
CA ALA A 44 12.07 21.30 28.24
C ALA A 44 13.56 21.38 28.67
N GLY A 45 14.44 21.94 27.84
CA GLY A 45 15.85 22.16 28.15
C GLY A 45 16.81 21.11 27.58
N VAL A 46 16.31 20.07 26.92
CA VAL A 46 17.18 19.03 26.32
C VAL A 46 17.90 19.62 25.10
N ALA A 47 19.23 19.58 25.11
CA ALA A 47 20.06 20.05 24.00
C ALA A 47 20.06 19.08 22.79
N LEU A 48 18.88 18.75 22.27
CA LEU A 48 18.69 17.80 21.16
C LEU A 48 19.14 18.43 19.83
N ALA A 49 20.11 17.80 19.17
CA ALA A 49 20.62 18.19 17.86
C ALA A 49 19.98 17.36 16.73
N ARG A 50 19.81 16.05 16.95
CA ARG A 50 19.21 15.12 15.98
C ARG A 50 18.38 14.06 16.69
N LEU A 51 17.29 13.64 16.06
CA LEU A 51 16.46 12.52 16.49
C LEU A 51 16.07 11.72 15.24
N THR A 52 16.43 10.44 15.20
CA THR A 52 16.09 9.56 14.08
C THR A 52 15.37 8.31 14.59
N ILE A 53 14.31 7.91 13.88
CA ILE A 53 13.59 6.67 14.16
C ILE A 53 13.73 5.75 12.96
N HIS A 54 14.03 4.48 13.20
CA HIS A 54 14.06 3.44 12.19
C HIS A 54 13.01 2.39 12.54
N ILE A 55 12.08 2.16 11.62
CA ILE A 55 10.95 1.26 11.79
C ILE A 55 11.12 0.09 10.86
N GLY A 56 11.14 -1.13 11.40
CA GLY A 56 11.02 -2.32 10.59
C GLY A 56 9.56 -2.55 10.17
N THR A 57 9.33 -2.91 8.91
CA THR A 57 7.99 -3.21 8.38
C THR A 57 7.93 -4.61 7.75
N VAL A 58 6.72 -5.08 7.45
CA VAL A 58 6.43 -6.31 6.70
C VAL A 58 5.81 -5.90 5.36
N HIS A 59 6.61 -5.24 4.52
CA HIS A 59 6.20 -4.82 3.18
C HIS A 59 6.99 -5.60 2.12
N PRO A 60 6.36 -6.06 1.01
CA PRO A 60 7.04 -6.87 0.00
C PRO A 60 8.26 -6.18 -0.63
N GLN A 61 8.21 -4.85 -0.78
CA GLN A 61 9.24 -4.06 -1.46
C GLN A 61 10.11 -3.21 -0.52
N LEU A 62 9.66 -2.98 0.73
CA LEU A 62 10.32 -2.08 1.68
C LEU A 62 10.74 -2.86 2.93
N LEU A 63 11.95 -2.58 3.40
CA LEU A 63 12.48 -3.14 4.64
C LEU A 63 11.98 -2.34 5.85
N GLY A 64 11.85 -1.03 5.68
CA GLY A 64 11.51 -0.13 6.77
C GLY A 64 11.34 1.32 6.33
N TYR A 65 11.01 2.15 7.30
CA TYR A 65 10.92 3.60 7.17
C TYR A 65 11.90 4.24 8.16
N GLY A 66 12.59 5.28 7.71
CA GLY A 66 13.39 6.17 8.53
C GLY A 66 12.68 7.49 8.69
N CYS A 67 12.70 8.08 9.87
CA CYS A 67 12.26 9.44 10.08
C CYS A 67 13.39 10.22 10.74
N VAL A 68 13.87 11.26 10.07
CA VAL A 68 15.06 12.02 10.47
C VAL A 68 14.64 13.43 10.83
N TRP A 69 14.74 13.78 12.10
CA TRP A 69 14.58 15.14 12.58
C TRP A 69 15.96 15.75 12.86
N SER A 70 16.17 16.99 12.38
CA SER A 70 17.39 17.76 12.62
C SER A 70 17.05 19.14 13.17
N ARG A 71 17.86 19.60 14.12
CA ARG A 71 17.74 20.96 14.65
C ARG A 71 18.00 22.03 13.59
N GLN A 72 18.83 21.75 12.58
CA GLN A 72 19.18 22.70 11.53
C GLN A 72 17.97 23.02 10.63
N THR A 73 17.19 21.99 10.30
CA THR A 73 16.03 22.11 9.43
C THR A 73 14.75 22.41 10.22
N GLY A 74 14.70 22.00 11.49
CA GLY A 74 13.55 22.20 12.37
C GLY A 74 12.32 21.39 11.97
N HIS A 75 12.47 20.39 11.10
CA HIS A 75 11.41 19.49 10.68
C HIS A 75 11.94 18.05 10.55
N CYS A 76 11.00 17.10 10.42
CA CYS A 76 11.29 15.70 10.23
C CYS A 76 11.06 15.28 8.77
N ASP A 77 12.05 14.63 8.17
CA ASP A 77 11.97 14.04 6.84
C ASP A 77 11.72 12.53 6.93
N GLU A 78 10.86 11.99 6.06
CA GLU A 78 10.63 10.54 5.93
C GLU A 78 11.50 9.97 4.80
N VAL A 79 12.13 8.83 5.08
CA VAL A 79 13.07 8.14 4.18
C VAL A 79 12.63 6.69 4.04
N GLU A 80 12.42 6.23 2.82
CA GLU A 80 12.13 4.83 2.55
C GLU A 80 13.41 3.98 2.54
N VAL A 81 13.38 2.84 3.24
CA VAL A 81 14.50 1.89 3.27
C VAL A 81 14.11 0.63 2.51
N ARG A 82 14.76 0.40 1.37
CA ARG A 82 14.57 -0.79 0.53
C ARG A 82 15.38 -1.98 1.06
N HIS A 83 14.96 -3.21 0.74
CA HIS A 83 15.64 -4.44 1.18
C HIS A 83 17.13 -4.50 0.83
N ALA A 84 17.54 -3.95 -0.32
CA ALA A 84 18.94 -3.88 -0.74
C ALA A 84 19.85 -3.07 0.20
N ALA A 85 19.28 -2.19 1.04
CA ALA A 85 20.05 -1.38 1.98
C ALA A 85 20.71 -2.21 3.10
N ASN A 86 20.18 -3.39 3.43
CA ASN A 86 20.77 -4.26 4.46
C ASN A 86 22.09 -4.90 4.02
N GLU A 87 22.32 -5.03 2.71
CA GLU A 87 23.54 -5.64 2.19
C GLU A 87 24.70 -4.65 2.07
N ALA A 88 24.40 -3.35 2.14
CA ALA A 88 25.38 -2.28 2.06
C ALA A 88 26.33 -2.28 3.27
N ASP A 89 27.62 -2.08 3.00
CA ASP A 89 28.66 -2.00 4.04
C ASP A 89 28.40 -0.87 5.06
N SER A 90 27.72 0.20 4.62
CA SER A 90 27.30 1.30 5.48
C SER A 90 26.33 0.87 6.58
N TYR A 91 25.42 -0.08 6.30
CA TYR A 91 24.52 -0.64 7.32
C TYR A 91 25.26 -1.65 8.20
N LYS A 92 26.07 -2.54 7.62
CA LYS A 92 26.81 -3.57 8.37
C LYS A 92 27.73 -3.00 9.45
N ARG A 93 28.33 -1.83 9.16
CA ARG A 93 29.20 -1.06 10.06
C ARG A 93 28.46 0.09 10.76
N SER A 94 27.14 0.04 10.84
CA SER A 94 26.33 1.02 11.56
C SER A 94 26.04 0.56 13.00
N PRO A 95 26.01 1.48 13.99
CA PRO A 95 25.49 1.17 15.33
C PRO A 95 24.07 0.60 15.29
N LEU A 96 23.28 0.98 14.29
CA LEU A 96 21.90 0.52 14.11
C LEU A 96 21.80 -0.98 13.93
N ARG A 97 22.80 -1.63 13.31
CA ARG A 97 22.81 -3.08 13.15
C ARG A 97 22.77 -3.76 14.52
N LEU A 98 23.65 -3.36 15.44
CA LEU A 98 23.70 -3.91 16.81
C LEU A 98 22.39 -3.66 17.55
N VAL A 99 21.78 -2.49 17.34
CA VAL A 99 20.52 -2.15 18.01
C VAL A 99 19.35 -2.97 17.46
N ILE A 100 19.27 -3.14 16.14
CA ILE A 100 18.16 -3.83 15.46
C ILE A 100 18.31 -5.36 15.58
N GLU A 101 19.51 -5.91 15.39
CA GLU A 101 19.75 -7.35 15.40
C GLU A 101 19.95 -7.89 16.82
N ASP A 102 20.75 -7.19 17.64
CA ASP A 102 21.15 -7.70 18.97
C ASP A 102 20.34 -7.07 20.11
N GLY A 103 19.59 -5.99 19.84
CA GLY A 103 18.84 -5.27 20.87
C GLY A 103 19.74 -4.43 21.78
N ALA A 104 20.96 -4.12 21.31
CA ALA A 104 21.96 -3.42 22.11
C ALA A 104 21.62 -1.93 22.28
N LEU A 105 21.99 -1.38 23.43
CA LEU A 105 22.12 0.07 23.62
C LEU A 105 23.55 0.48 23.27
N VAL A 106 23.68 1.44 22.37
CA VAL A 106 24.98 1.98 21.94
C VAL A 106 25.03 3.45 22.28
N ARG A 107 25.99 3.87 23.10
CA ARG A 107 26.33 5.28 23.33
C ARG A 107 27.80 5.50 23.01
N ARG A 108 28.09 6.51 22.20
CA ARG A 108 29.45 6.86 21.76
C ARG A 108 29.63 8.38 21.75
N ASP A 109 30.85 8.83 22.01
CA ASP A 109 31.27 10.20 21.72
C ASP A 109 31.86 10.18 20.30
N PRO A 110 31.21 10.81 19.30
CA PRO A 110 31.68 10.73 17.92
C PRO A 110 33.08 11.31 17.69
N ARG A 111 33.56 12.16 18.61
CA ARG A 111 34.87 12.82 18.50
C ARG A 111 36.04 11.89 18.85
N LEU A 112 35.76 10.76 19.48
CA LEU A 112 36.80 9.82 19.91
C LEU A 112 37.24 8.91 18.75
N PRO A 113 38.56 8.76 18.50
CA PRO A 113 39.07 7.93 17.41
C PRO A 113 38.59 6.48 17.44
N GLU A 114 38.43 5.89 18.64
CA GLU A 114 37.92 4.53 18.79
C GLU A 114 36.48 4.39 18.28
N ALA A 115 35.63 5.39 18.49
CA ALA A 115 34.26 5.39 18.01
C ALA A 115 34.20 5.53 16.47
N GLN A 116 35.10 6.33 15.89
CA GLN A 116 35.23 6.51 14.44
C GLN A 116 35.78 5.26 13.74
N ALA A 117 36.70 4.55 14.39
CA ALA A 117 37.22 3.29 13.90
C ALA A 117 36.14 2.19 13.92
N GLU A 118 35.35 2.13 14.98
CA GLU A 118 34.25 1.18 15.16
C GLU A 118 33.13 1.44 14.13
N PHE A 119 32.70 2.69 14.00
CA PHE A 119 31.56 3.08 13.16
C PHE A 119 31.88 4.30 12.28
N PRO A 120 31.94 4.17 10.94
CA PRO A 120 32.21 5.30 10.03
C PRO A 120 31.28 6.50 10.20
N LEU A 121 30.01 6.26 10.57
CA LEU A 121 29.03 7.31 10.87
C LEU A 121 29.52 8.30 11.95
N MET A 122 30.35 7.86 12.89
CA MET A 122 30.86 8.75 13.95
C MET A 122 31.75 9.85 13.41
N THR A 123 32.46 9.60 12.30
CA THR A 123 33.28 10.60 11.63
C THR A 123 32.40 11.73 11.08
N ASP A 124 31.32 11.37 10.38
CA ASP A 124 30.38 12.34 9.82
C ASP A 124 29.70 13.15 10.93
N LEU A 125 29.26 12.48 11.99
CA LEU A 125 28.65 13.15 13.16
C LEU A 125 29.63 14.08 13.88
N ALA A 126 30.92 13.73 13.96
CA ALA A 126 31.94 14.59 14.55
C ALA A 126 32.18 15.85 13.71
N VAL A 127 32.16 15.73 12.38
CA VAL A 127 32.23 16.88 11.46
C VAL A 127 31.03 17.83 11.67
N ASP A 128 29.85 17.27 11.91
CA ASP A 128 28.63 18.03 12.24
C ASP A 128 28.63 18.62 13.67
N GLY A 129 29.71 18.43 14.43
CA GLY A 129 29.87 18.98 15.78
C GLY A 129 29.14 18.20 16.88
N ILE A 130 28.67 16.99 16.59
CA ILE A 130 27.99 16.14 17.58
C ILE A 130 28.99 15.64 18.63
N THR A 131 28.62 15.77 19.89
CA THR A 131 29.45 15.41 21.06
C THR A 131 28.97 14.14 21.75
N ASP A 132 27.70 13.76 21.57
CA ASP A 132 27.14 12.53 22.14
C ASP A 132 26.13 11.92 21.18
N TYR A 133 26.26 10.63 20.94
CA TYR A 133 25.34 9.84 20.13
C TYR A 133 24.83 8.66 20.95
N VAL A 134 23.51 8.47 20.95
CA VAL A 134 22.85 7.32 21.57
C VAL A 134 21.95 6.65 20.55
N ALA A 135 22.06 5.33 20.45
CA ALA A 135 21.18 4.46 19.69
C ALA A 135 20.64 3.35 20.61
N ARG A 136 19.35 3.06 20.51
CA ARG A 136 18.71 2.05 21.36
C ARG A 136 17.43 1.48 20.77
N PRO A 137 17.00 0.30 21.21
CA PRO A 137 15.73 -0.28 20.78
C PRO A 137 14.57 0.60 21.24
N LEU A 138 13.57 0.76 20.37
CA LEU A 138 12.34 1.49 20.66
C LEU A 138 11.19 0.53 20.95
N GLY A 139 11.20 -0.66 20.35
CA GLY A 139 10.17 -1.67 20.51
C GLY A 139 10.25 -2.74 19.43
N ALA A 140 9.35 -3.73 19.48
CA ALA A 140 9.21 -4.74 18.44
C ALA A 140 7.73 -5.01 18.17
N ILE A 141 7.31 -4.80 16.93
CA ILE A 141 6.00 -5.28 16.44
C ILE A 141 6.23 -6.36 15.41
N SER A 142 5.43 -7.43 15.49
CA SER A 142 5.39 -8.48 14.46
C SER A 142 6.78 -9.08 14.15
N GLY A 143 7.64 -9.16 15.17
CA GLY A 143 9.01 -9.70 15.06
C GLY A 143 10.04 -8.75 14.43
N LYS A 144 9.67 -7.53 14.03
CA LYS A 144 10.59 -6.50 13.52
C LYS A 144 10.90 -5.48 14.63
N ARG A 145 12.19 -5.24 14.91
CA ARG A 145 12.62 -4.27 15.92
C ARG A 145 12.72 -2.87 15.30
N SER A 146 12.10 -1.90 15.98
CA SER A 146 12.28 -0.48 15.72
C SER A 146 13.40 0.05 16.63
N SER A 147 14.15 1.03 16.15
CA SER A 147 15.21 1.68 16.90
C SER A 147 15.09 3.19 16.85
N VAL A 148 15.66 3.83 17.86
CA VAL A 148 15.75 5.28 17.96
C VAL A 148 17.20 5.68 18.16
N THR A 149 17.59 6.76 17.49
CA THR A 149 18.88 7.41 17.71
C THR A 149 18.65 8.87 18.03
N TYR A 150 19.43 9.40 18.95
CA TYR A 150 19.38 10.82 19.28
C TYR A 150 20.77 11.30 19.67
N SER A 151 21.04 12.56 19.36
CA SER A 151 22.36 13.14 19.56
C SER A 151 22.30 14.59 20.00
N THR A 152 23.37 15.05 20.66
CA THR A 152 23.56 16.45 21.07
C THR A 152 24.90 16.98 20.54
N ASP A 153 24.93 18.28 20.28
CA ASP A 153 26.12 19.08 19.98
C ASP A 153 26.56 19.92 21.20
N ALA A 154 25.91 19.74 22.36
CA ALA A 154 26.28 20.45 23.58
C ALA A 154 27.68 20.03 24.03
N PRO A 155 28.56 20.97 24.43
CA PRO A 155 29.90 20.63 24.88
C PRO A 155 29.95 19.60 26.02
N GLN A 156 28.94 19.61 26.89
CA GLN A 156 28.86 18.76 28.07
C GLN A 156 28.17 17.40 27.85
N ARG A 157 27.90 17.01 26.59
CA ARG A 157 27.13 15.79 26.24
C ARG A 157 25.74 15.79 26.90
N PHE A 158 24.97 14.71 26.79
CA PHE A 158 23.69 14.63 27.51
C PHE A 158 23.92 14.41 29.01
N GLY A 159 23.25 15.23 29.83
CA GLY A 159 23.19 15.03 31.28
C GLY A 159 22.24 13.88 31.67
N GLU A 160 22.27 13.46 32.93
CA GLU A 160 21.38 12.40 33.43
C GLU A 160 19.90 12.78 33.33
N ALA A 161 19.56 14.04 33.61
CA ALA A 161 18.19 14.55 33.52
C ALA A 161 17.65 14.52 32.08
N ASP A 162 18.49 14.87 31.10
CA ASP A 162 18.12 14.83 29.67
C ASP A 162 17.80 13.40 29.25
N LEU A 163 18.71 12.47 29.58
CA LEU A 163 18.56 11.05 29.25
C LEU A 163 17.33 10.46 29.92
N ALA A 164 17.10 10.78 31.20
CA ALA A 164 15.92 10.31 31.94
C ALA A 164 14.61 10.81 31.32
N LEU A 165 14.56 12.06 30.85
CA LEU A 165 13.37 12.60 30.19
C LEU A 165 13.12 11.93 28.83
N ILE A 166 14.16 11.77 28.01
CA ILE A 166 14.05 11.05 26.74
C ILE A 166 13.59 9.62 27.00
N GLU A 167 14.23 8.92 27.96
CA GLU A 167 13.90 7.55 28.35
C GLU A 167 12.45 7.35 28.75
N ARG A 168 11.89 8.30 29.50
CA ARG A 168 10.47 8.28 29.86
C ARG A 168 9.55 8.52 28.68
N ALA A 169 9.99 9.26 27.66
CA ALA A 169 9.21 9.51 26.46
C ALA A 169 9.19 8.32 25.50
N LEU A 170 10.26 7.52 25.44
CA LEU A 170 10.41 6.45 24.45
C LEU A 170 9.30 5.40 24.46
N PRO A 171 8.82 4.86 25.61
CA PRO A 171 7.74 3.89 25.60
C PRO A 171 6.43 4.44 25.03
N MET A 172 6.10 5.71 25.30
CA MET A 172 4.89 6.34 24.75
C MET A 172 5.04 6.67 23.28
N LEU A 173 6.24 7.08 22.86
CA LEU A 173 6.57 7.25 21.45
C LEU A 173 6.45 5.92 20.69
N ALA A 174 6.98 4.83 21.26
CA ALA A 174 6.87 3.48 20.73
C ALA A 174 5.39 3.10 20.55
N LEU A 175 4.55 3.25 21.57
CA LEU A 175 3.11 2.95 21.46
C LEU A 175 2.39 3.76 20.37
N ASN A 176 2.74 5.04 20.20
CA ASN A 176 2.16 5.89 19.15
C ASN A 176 2.59 5.44 17.75
N ILE A 177 3.87 5.11 17.58
CA ILE A 177 4.42 4.54 16.34
C ILE A 177 3.75 3.19 16.04
N ASP A 178 3.69 2.35 17.06
CA ASP A 178 3.21 0.99 16.98
C ASP A 178 1.76 0.92 16.52
N THR A 179 0.92 1.77 17.11
CA THR A 179 -0.49 1.89 16.73
C THR A 179 -0.65 2.27 15.25
N ARG A 180 0.17 3.20 14.74
CA ARG A 180 0.10 3.65 13.34
C ARG A 180 0.62 2.60 12.37
N ILE A 181 1.72 1.94 12.71
CA ILE A 181 2.26 0.85 11.89
C ILE A 181 1.22 -0.26 11.79
N MET A 182 0.60 -0.66 12.91
CA MET A 182 -0.43 -1.71 12.90
C MET A 182 -1.63 -1.33 12.04
N LEU A 183 -2.10 -0.08 12.11
CA LEU A 183 -3.18 0.41 11.24
C LEU A 183 -2.76 0.45 9.76
N SER A 184 -1.53 0.86 9.46
CA SER A 184 -0.99 0.83 8.09
C SER A 184 -0.87 -0.60 7.56
N ILE A 185 -0.36 -1.54 8.36
CA ILE A 185 -0.30 -2.96 8.01
C ILE A 185 -1.71 -3.51 7.77
N ALA A 186 -2.67 -3.22 8.65
CA ALA A 186 -4.05 -3.65 8.47
C ALA A 186 -4.66 -3.12 7.17
N GLY A 187 -4.41 -1.85 6.84
CA GLY A 187 -4.80 -1.25 5.56
C GLY A 187 -4.15 -1.92 4.37
N ASN A 188 -2.82 -2.08 4.37
CA ASN A 188 -2.09 -2.72 3.27
C ASN A 188 -2.53 -4.17 3.04
N VAL A 189 -2.79 -4.93 4.11
CA VAL A 189 -3.31 -6.30 4.01
C VAL A 189 -4.73 -6.28 3.42
N LEU A 190 -5.61 -5.40 3.88
CA LEU A 190 -6.96 -5.31 3.32
C LEU A 190 -6.96 -4.84 1.86
N ASP A 191 -6.12 -3.89 1.50
CA ASP A 191 -5.95 -3.44 0.11
C ASP A 191 -5.51 -4.58 -0.80
N ALA A 192 -4.56 -5.40 -0.35
CA ALA A 192 -4.03 -6.53 -1.12
C ALA A 192 -5.03 -7.70 -1.28
N TYR A 193 -5.85 -7.98 -0.26
CA TYR A 193 -6.73 -9.16 -0.24
C TYR A 193 -8.21 -8.86 -0.53
N VAL A 194 -8.66 -7.62 -0.34
CA VAL A 194 -10.06 -7.20 -0.47
C VAL A 194 -10.23 -6.07 -1.50
N GLY A 195 -9.17 -5.32 -1.80
CA GLY A 195 -9.20 -4.17 -2.70
C GLY A 195 -9.33 -2.84 -1.96
N ARG A 196 -8.87 -1.74 -2.57
CA ARG A 196 -8.62 -0.46 -1.88
C ARG A 196 -9.87 0.21 -1.29
N ARG A 197 -11.00 0.24 -2.03
CA ARG A 197 -12.22 0.90 -1.52
C ARG A 197 -12.93 0.00 -0.52
N ALA A 198 -13.04 -1.28 -0.84
CA ALA A 198 -13.59 -2.29 0.05
C ALA A 198 -12.82 -2.39 1.39
N GLY A 199 -11.48 -2.46 1.33
CA GLY A 199 -10.60 -2.51 2.49
C GLY A 199 -10.74 -1.30 3.41
N ALA A 200 -10.79 -0.08 2.85
CA ALA A 200 -11.03 1.13 3.62
C ALA A 200 -12.39 1.15 4.31
N ARG A 201 -13.44 0.56 3.71
CA ARG A 201 -14.77 0.43 4.33
C ARG A 201 -14.76 -0.59 5.47
N VAL A 202 -14.11 -1.74 5.27
CA VAL A 202 -13.92 -2.77 6.30
C VAL A 202 -13.18 -2.20 7.51
N LEU A 203 -12.10 -1.43 7.29
CA LEU A 203 -11.37 -0.75 8.38
C LEU A 203 -12.24 0.22 9.19
N ARG A 204 -13.23 0.87 8.55
CA ARG A 204 -14.18 1.75 9.23
C ARG A 204 -15.31 1.02 9.95
N GLY A 205 -15.30 -0.31 9.96
CA GLY A 205 -16.29 -1.13 10.65
C GLY A 205 -17.52 -1.47 9.81
N GLU A 206 -17.50 -1.23 8.49
CA GLU A 206 -18.53 -1.75 7.58
C GLU A 206 -18.27 -3.24 7.33
N ILE A 207 -18.61 -4.08 8.31
CA ILE A 207 -18.32 -5.53 8.33
C ILE A 207 -19.57 -6.41 8.47
N LEU A 208 -20.75 -5.80 8.69
CA LEU A 208 -21.98 -6.56 8.83
C LEU A 208 -22.50 -7.00 7.46
N ARG A 209 -23.15 -8.16 7.45
CA ARG A 209 -23.82 -8.71 6.27
C ARG A 209 -24.87 -7.75 5.74
N GLY A 210 -24.91 -7.62 4.42
CA GLY A 210 -25.88 -6.74 3.77
C GLY A 210 -25.59 -5.26 3.98
N GLN A 211 -24.52 -4.89 4.69
CA GLN A 211 -23.96 -3.55 4.56
C GLN A 211 -23.29 -3.41 3.21
N GLY A 212 -23.66 -2.35 2.52
CA GLY A 212 -23.31 -2.10 1.13
C GLY A 212 -24.27 -1.08 0.57
N GLU A 213 -24.14 -0.85 -0.73
CA GLU A 213 -24.94 0.13 -1.45
C GLU A 213 -25.25 -0.39 -2.85
N ARG A 214 -26.33 0.11 -3.44
CA ARG A 214 -26.62 -0.14 -4.85
C ARG A 214 -25.90 0.93 -5.67
N ILE A 215 -24.99 0.50 -6.52
CA ILE A 215 -24.29 1.37 -7.46
C ILE A 215 -24.60 0.92 -8.88
N ASP A 216 -24.45 1.85 -9.83
CA ASP A 216 -24.28 1.48 -11.23
C ASP A 216 -22.78 1.34 -11.50
N ALA A 217 -22.39 0.36 -12.31
CA ALA A 217 -21.00 0.07 -12.58
C ALA A 217 -20.81 -0.51 -13.98
N VAL A 218 -19.67 -0.23 -14.60
CA VAL A 218 -19.17 -1.06 -15.70
C VAL A 218 -18.41 -2.22 -15.10
N ILE A 219 -18.93 -3.41 -15.31
CA ILE A 219 -18.41 -4.68 -14.81
C ILE A 219 -17.45 -5.24 -15.85
N TRP A 220 -16.27 -5.60 -15.37
CA TRP A 220 -15.25 -6.34 -16.09
C TRP A 220 -15.24 -7.78 -15.60
N VAL A 221 -15.39 -8.72 -16.52
CA VAL A 221 -15.07 -10.13 -16.29
C VAL A 221 -14.06 -10.55 -17.34
N SER A 222 -12.97 -11.18 -16.91
CA SER A 222 -12.00 -11.76 -17.83
C SER A 222 -11.50 -13.11 -17.39
N ASP A 223 -10.98 -13.85 -18.36
CA ASP A 223 -10.48 -15.23 -18.20
C ASP A 223 -9.22 -15.45 -19.07
N LEU A 224 -8.34 -16.36 -18.65
CA LEU A 224 -7.14 -16.71 -19.39
C LEU A 224 -7.46 -17.79 -20.44
N ARG A 225 -7.09 -17.53 -21.69
CA ARG A 225 -7.32 -18.52 -22.75
C ARG A 225 -6.43 -19.74 -22.56
N ASP A 226 -7.03 -20.91 -22.76
CA ASP A 226 -6.35 -22.22 -22.74
C ASP A 226 -5.68 -22.54 -21.40
N TYR A 227 -6.22 -22.06 -20.27
CA TYR A 227 -5.68 -22.37 -18.94
C TYR A 227 -5.52 -23.87 -18.69
N THR A 228 -6.51 -24.69 -19.04
CA THR A 228 -6.43 -26.16 -18.91
C THR A 228 -5.26 -26.74 -19.71
N GLY A 229 -5.06 -26.29 -20.95
CA GLY A 229 -3.92 -26.73 -21.75
C GLY A 229 -2.59 -26.28 -21.15
N LEU A 230 -2.54 -25.11 -20.54
CA LEU A 230 -1.35 -24.62 -19.82
C LEU A 230 -1.08 -25.44 -18.55
N SER A 231 -2.12 -25.77 -17.75
CA SER A 231 -1.97 -26.53 -16.50
C SER A 231 -1.51 -27.96 -16.72
N ASP A 232 -1.88 -28.56 -17.86
CA ASP A 232 -1.46 -29.93 -18.20
C ASP A 232 0.03 -30.00 -18.62
N ARG A 233 0.60 -28.87 -19.05
CA ARG A 233 1.97 -28.81 -19.62
C ARG A 233 3.00 -28.20 -18.68
N LEU A 234 2.58 -27.30 -17.79
CA LEU A 234 3.47 -26.56 -16.91
C LEU A 234 3.54 -27.18 -15.51
N PRO A 235 4.73 -27.26 -14.89
CA PRO A 235 4.83 -27.51 -13.46
C PRO A 235 4.07 -26.45 -12.65
N ASP A 236 3.53 -26.82 -11.49
CA ASP A 236 2.76 -25.91 -10.62
C ASP A 236 3.48 -24.58 -10.33
N THR A 237 4.78 -24.64 -10.04
CA THR A 237 5.60 -23.45 -9.76
C THR A 237 5.66 -22.48 -10.94
N ASP A 238 5.69 -23.01 -12.16
CA ASP A 238 5.78 -22.22 -13.40
C ASP A 238 4.40 -21.67 -13.76
N MET A 239 3.35 -22.45 -13.53
CA MET A 239 1.96 -21.99 -13.66
C MET A 239 1.67 -20.81 -12.71
N ILE A 240 2.13 -20.87 -11.46
CA ILE A 240 1.98 -19.75 -10.51
C ILE A 240 2.73 -18.51 -11.00
N ARG A 241 3.97 -18.64 -11.51
CA ARG A 241 4.71 -17.50 -12.08
C ARG A 241 3.97 -16.90 -13.28
N LEU A 242 3.43 -17.74 -14.16
CA LEU A 242 2.66 -17.32 -15.32
C LEU A 242 1.38 -16.58 -14.90
N LEU A 243 0.59 -17.14 -13.98
CA LEU A 243 -0.62 -16.50 -13.47
C LEU A 243 -0.33 -15.16 -12.82
N ASN A 244 0.72 -15.05 -12.00
CA ASN A 244 1.11 -13.79 -11.38
C ASN A 244 1.48 -12.74 -12.44
N ALA A 245 2.28 -13.10 -13.45
CA ALA A 245 2.66 -12.19 -14.53
C ALA A 245 1.47 -11.76 -15.39
N TYR A 246 0.53 -12.68 -15.64
CA TYR A 246 -0.72 -12.42 -16.36
C TYR A 246 -1.62 -11.46 -15.58
N PHE A 247 -1.90 -11.76 -14.30
CA PHE A 247 -2.74 -10.92 -13.46
C PHE A 247 -2.12 -9.54 -13.26
N GLU A 248 -0.80 -9.43 -13.13
CA GLU A 248 -0.11 -8.14 -13.03
C GLU A 248 -0.45 -7.22 -14.20
N GLN A 249 -0.49 -7.73 -15.45
CA GLN A 249 -0.82 -6.90 -16.62
C GLN A 249 -2.25 -6.36 -16.55
N LEU A 250 -3.21 -7.20 -16.16
CA LEU A 250 -4.62 -6.80 -16.10
C LEU A 250 -4.91 -5.90 -14.90
N VAL A 251 -4.40 -6.26 -13.72
CA VAL A 251 -4.63 -5.52 -12.47
C VAL A 251 -4.05 -4.12 -12.57
N ASN A 252 -2.82 -3.96 -13.07
CA ASN A 252 -2.19 -2.64 -13.23
C ASN A 252 -3.04 -1.76 -14.17
N ALA A 253 -3.44 -2.29 -15.33
CA ALA A 253 -4.26 -1.56 -16.27
C ALA A 253 -5.62 -1.14 -15.68
N ILE A 254 -6.27 -2.01 -14.89
CA ILE A 254 -7.54 -1.68 -14.22
C ILE A 254 -7.34 -0.57 -13.19
N LEU A 255 -6.33 -0.68 -12.32
CA LEU A 255 -6.08 0.27 -11.24
C LEU A 255 -5.66 1.64 -11.75
N GLU A 256 -4.79 1.70 -12.77
CA GLU A 256 -4.34 2.95 -13.40
C GLU A 256 -5.48 3.76 -14.03
N HIS A 257 -6.54 3.07 -14.46
CA HIS A 257 -7.73 3.68 -15.06
C HIS A 257 -8.88 3.85 -14.06
N GLY A 258 -8.62 3.72 -12.76
CA GLY A 258 -9.59 3.98 -11.70
C GLY A 258 -10.60 2.86 -11.45
N GLY A 259 -10.36 1.67 -11.99
CA GLY A 259 -11.15 0.48 -11.69
C GLY A 259 -10.78 -0.15 -10.35
N GLU A 260 -11.63 -1.05 -9.87
CA GLU A 260 -11.43 -1.80 -8.64
C GLU A 260 -11.49 -3.30 -8.93
N VAL A 261 -10.40 -4.01 -8.64
CA VAL A 261 -10.34 -5.47 -8.72
C VAL A 261 -10.95 -6.04 -7.44
N LEU A 262 -11.96 -6.88 -7.59
CA LEU A 262 -12.73 -7.42 -6.47
C LEU A 262 -12.23 -8.79 -6.05
N LYS A 263 -12.00 -9.68 -7.02
CA LYS A 263 -11.46 -11.02 -6.75
C LYS A 263 -10.93 -11.70 -8.00
N PHE A 264 -9.99 -12.61 -7.77
CA PHE A 264 -9.60 -13.63 -8.73
C PHE A 264 -10.58 -14.80 -8.67
N MET A 265 -10.91 -15.36 -9.83
CA MET A 265 -11.86 -16.45 -10.02
C MET A 265 -11.18 -17.54 -10.84
N GLY A 266 -10.31 -18.33 -10.19
CA GLY A 266 -9.45 -19.27 -10.90
C GLY A 266 -8.38 -18.50 -11.68
N ASP A 267 -8.40 -18.63 -12.99
CA ASP A 267 -7.54 -17.97 -13.97
C ASP A 267 -8.15 -16.66 -14.53
N GLY A 268 -9.36 -16.33 -14.08
CA GLY A 268 -10.03 -15.06 -14.39
C GLY A 268 -10.05 -14.06 -13.24
N LEU A 269 -10.59 -12.87 -13.50
CA LEU A 269 -10.85 -11.87 -12.47
C LEU A 269 -12.16 -11.11 -12.70
N LEU A 270 -12.71 -10.62 -11.60
CA LEU A 270 -13.86 -9.73 -11.55
C LEU A 270 -13.41 -8.34 -11.07
N ALA A 271 -13.72 -7.32 -11.86
CA ALA A 271 -13.47 -5.94 -11.51
C ALA A 271 -14.67 -5.04 -11.87
N ILE A 272 -14.70 -3.84 -11.31
CA ILE A 272 -15.72 -2.84 -11.60
C ILE A 272 -15.12 -1.45 -11.81
N PHE A 273 -15.82 -0.65 -12.60
CA PHE A 273 -15.63 0.79 -12.71
C PHE A 273 -16.93 1.44 -12.25
N PRO A 274 -17.01 1.89 -10.99
CA PRO A 274 -18.20 2.54 -10.45
C PRO A 274 -18.59 3.75 -11.29
N VAL A 275 -19.87 3.85 -11.65
CA VAL A 275 -20.41 4.92 -12.47
C VAL A 275 -20.75 6.10 -11.57
N ASP A 276 -20.12 7.25 -11.82
CA ASP A 276 -20.56 8.52 -11.26
C ASP A 276 -21.83 8.97 -12.02
N PRO A 277 -22.97 9.18 -11.33
CA PRO A 277 -24.21 9.65 -11.97
C PRO A 277 -24.05 10.96 -12.75
N SER A 278 -23.10 11.81 -12.37
CA SER A 278 -22.80 13.08 -13.05
C SER A 278 -21.98 12.91 -14.33
N ALA A 279 -21.26 11.79 -14.48
CA ALA A 279 -20.35 11.53 -15.60
C ALA A 279 -20.39 10.05 -16.04
N PRO A 280 -21.54 9.52 -16.48
CA PRO A 280 -21.67 8.08 -16.72
C PRO A 280 -20.79 7.53 -17.85
N LYS A 281 -20.38 8.39 -18.79
CA LYS A 281 -19.48 8.03 -19.89
C LYS A 281 -18.05 7.75 -19.41
N ALA A 282 -17.60 8.45 -18.36
CA ALA A 282 -16.22 8.34 -17.87
C ALA A 282 -15.88 6.91 -17.44
N ALA A 283 -16.79 6.23 -16.73
CA ALA A 283 -16.57 4.85 -16.30
C ALA A 283 -16.46 3.87 -17.49
N ALA A 284 -17.27 4.06 -18.55
CA ALA A 284 -17.20 3.24 -19.75
C ALA A 284 -15.92 3.49 -20.55
N GLU A 285 -15.51 4.75 -20.67
CA GLU A 285 -14.26 5.14 -21.33
C GLU A 285 -13.04 4.63 -20.57
N SER A 286 -13.02 4.76 -19.24
CA SER A 286 -11.98 4.19 -18.36
C SER A 286 -11.89 2.68 -18.49
N ALA A 287 -13.01 1.95 -18.44
CA ALA A 287 -13.02 0.50 -18.58
C ALA A 287 -12.49 0.05 -19.95
N LEU A 288 -12.85 0.77 -21.01
CA LEU A 288 -12.40 0.48 -22.37
C LEU A 288 -10.91 0.84 -22.57
N ALA A 289 -10.43 1.93 -21.97
CA ALA A 289 -9.02 2.29 -21.96
C ALA A 289 -8.17 1.27 -21.17
N ALA A 290 -8.64 0.85 -19.99
CA ALA A 290 -8.04 -0.22 -19.21
C ALA A 290 -7.95 -1.53 -20.00
N ALA A 291 -9.03 -1.90 -20.72
CA ALA A 291 -9.05 -3.12 -21.51
C ALA A 291 -8.01 -3.10 -22.64
N ARG A 292 -7.86 -1.96 -23.32
CA ARG A 292 -6.78 -1.79 -24.31
C ARG A 292 -5.40 -1.84 -23.69
N ALA A 293 -5.19 -1.14 -22.57
CA ALA A 293 -3.90 -1.12 -21.88
C ALA A 293 -3.50 -2.53 -21.43
N ALA A 294 -4.44 -3.30 -20.86
CA ALA A 294 -4.22 -4.70 -20.47
C ALA A 294 -3.84 -5.58 -21.67
N LEU A 295 -4.53 -5.44 -22.81
CA LEU A 295 -4.24 -6.19 -24.02
C LEU A 295 -2.88 -5.82 -24.62
N ALA A 296 -2.50 -4.54 -24.60
CA ALA A 296 -1.19 -4.07 -25.04
C ALA A 296 -0.07 -4.60 -24.12
N ALA A 297 -0.23 -4.49 -22.81
CA ALA A 297 0.72 -5.00 -21.82
C ALA A 297 0.89 -6.53 -21.91
N LEU A 298 -0.21 -7.26 -22.16
CA LEU A 298 -0.15 -8.71 -22.40
C LEU A 298 0.58 -9.05 -23.71
N ALA A 299 0.39 -8.27 -24.77
CA ALA A 299 1.14 -8.42 -26.01
C ALA A 299 2.65 -8.19 -25.79
N GLU A 300 3.03 -7.15 -25.04
CA GLU A 300 4.43 -6.92 -24.67
C GLU A 300 5.01 -8.05 -23.82
N LEU A 301 4.24 -8.62 -22.90
CA LEU A 301 4.64 -9.81 -22.14
C LEU A 301 4.87 -11.01 -23.07
N ASN A 302 3.99 -11.20 -24.06
CA ASN A 302 4.15 -12.24 -25.08
C ASN A 302 5.39 -12.06 -25.94
N ASP A 303 5.72 -10.82 -26.31
CA ASP A 303 6.91 -10.49 -27.09
C ASP A 303 8.20 -10.75 -26.32
N ARG A 304 8.21 -10.50 -25.00
CA ARG A 304 9.34 -10.87 -24.12
C ARG A 304 9.49 -12.38 -23.96
N GLY A 305 8.37 -13.11 -24.03
CA GLY A 305 8.30 -14.56 -23.99
C GLY A 305 8.70 -15.20 -22.66
N GLY A 306 8.70 -16.54 -22.62
CA GLY A 306 8.92 -17.33 -21.41
C GLY A 306 10.27 -17.13 -20.72
N LYS A 307 11.29 -16.65 -21.45
CA LYS A 307 12.60 -16.32 -20.86
C LYS A 307 12.50 -15.26 -19.78
N SER A 308 11.61 -14.30 -19.93
CA SER A 308 11.38 -13.25 -18.93
C SER A 308 10.78 -13.77 -17.62
N LEU A 309 10.17 -14.97 -17.66
CA LEU A 309 9.54 -15.64 -16.52
C LEU A 309 10.30 -16.90 -16.05
N ALA A 310 11.46 -17.18 -16.66
CA ALA A 310 12.19 -18.42 -16.49
C ALA A 310 11.31 -19.67 -16.73
N ILE A 311 10.53 -19.65 -17.83
CA ILE A 311 9.71 -20.76 -18.32
C ILE A 311 10.25 -21.14 -19.71
N ASP A 312 11.36 -21.88 -19.72
CA ASP A 312 12.06 -22.26 -20.95
C ASP A 312 11.37 -23.44 -21.65
N GLY A 313 11.22 -23.35 -22.98
CA GLY A 313 10.75 -24.45 -23.83
C GLY A 313 9.24 -24.77 -23.79
N ALA A 314 8.50 -24.28 -22.79
CA ALA A 314 7.05 -24.53 -22.62
C ALA A 314 6.16 -23.28 -22.80
N TRP A 315 6.74 -22.14 -23.18
CA TRP A 315 6.01 -20.89 -23.38
C TRP A 315 5.12 -20.91 -24.62
N SER A 316 3.87 -20.47 -24.45
CA SER A 316 2.97 -20.10 -25.54
C SER A 316 2.40 -18.70 -25.29
N PRO A 317 2.19 -17.88 -26.34
CA PRO A 317 1.56 -16.57 -26.17
C PRO A 317 0.22 -16.68 -25.42
N LEU A 318 0.10 -15.87 -24.37
CA LEU A 318 -1.10 -15.80 -23.55
C LEU A 318 -2.18 -15.01 -24.28
N GLY A 319 -3.41 -15.50 -24.21
CA GLY A 319 -4.59 -14.77 -24.67
C GLY A 319 -5.56 -14.57 -23.52
N THR A 320 -6.42 -13.56 -23.62
CA THR A 320 -7.48 -13.35 -22.64
C THR A 320 -8.80 -13.02 -23.33
N GLY A 321 -9.90 -13.38 -22.67
CA GLY A 321 -11.22 -12.88 -22.99
C GLY A 321 -11.61 -11.82 -21.97
N ILE A 322 -12.03 -10.63 -22.41
CA ILE A 322 -12.53 -9.55 -21.55
C ILE A 322 -13.96 -9.22 -22.00
N ALA A 323 -14.91 -9.21 -21.06
CA ALA A 323 -16.26 -8.73 -21.27
C ALA A 323 -16.55 -7.50 -20.41
N LEU A 324 -17.11 -6.47 -21.05
CA LEU A 324 -17.58 -5.26 -20.39
C LEU A 324 -19.10 -5.17 -20.46
N HIS A 325 -19.74 -5.02 -19.31
CA HIS A 325 -21.17 -4.80 -19.21
C HIS A 325 -21.50 -3.75 -18.16
N ARG A 326 -22.41 -2.83 -18.48
CA ARG A 326 -22.91 -1.84 -17.52
C ARG A 326 -24.24 -2.29 -16.92
N GLY A 327 -24.36 -2.19 -15.61
CA GLY A 327 -25.65 -2.27 -14.96
C GLY A 327 -25.59 -2.12 -13.44
N PRO A 328 -26.75 -2.09 -12.78
CA PRO A 328 -26.84 -1.94 -11.35
C PRO A 328 -26.36 -3.19 -10.62
N VAL A 329 -25.57 -2.98 -9.57
CA VAL A 329 -25.06 -4.03 -8.69
C VAL A 329 -25.22 -3.62 -7.23
N PHE A 330 -25.34 -4.60 -6.35
CA PHE A 330 -25.15 -4.39 -4.92
C PHE A 330 -23.66 -4.60 -4.60
N PHE A 331 -23.00 -3.55 -4.12
CA PHE A 331 -21.59 -3.55 -3.73
C PHE A 331 -21.49 -3.52 -2.20
N GLY A 332 -20.98 -4.60 -1.60
CA GLY A 332 -20.93 -4.72 -0.15
C GLY A 332 -20.58 -6.11 0.38
N ASN A 333 -20.78 -6.30 1.69
CA ASN A 333 -20.48 -7.53 2.41
C ASN A 333 -21.55 -8.62 2.20
N ILE A 334 -21.16 -9.73 1.58
CA ILE A 334 -22.03 -10.85 1.25
C ILE A 334 -21.39 -12.16 1.74
N GLY A 335 -22.14 -13.07 2.40
CA GLY A 335 -21.59 -14.38 2.81
C GLY A 335 -22.27 -15.05 4.01
N ALA A 336 -21.53 -15.87 4.78
CA ALA A 336 -21.95 -16.67 5.96
C ALA A 336 -21.30 -16.16 7.29
N PRO A 337 -21.89 -16.28 8.50
CA PRO A 337 -21.57 -15.39 9.65
C PRO A 337 -20.10 -15.18 10.01
N ALA A 338 -19.26 -16.19 9.80
CA ALA A 338 -17.82 -16.13 10.03
C ALA A 338 -16.97 -15.82 8.76
N ARG A 339 -17.61 -15.59 7.61
CA ARG A 339 -16.98 -15.39 6.30
C ARG A 339 -17.84 -14.48 5.41
N VAL A 340 -17.48 -13.21 5.34
CA VAL A 340 -18.03 -12.22 4.41
C VAL A 340 -17.01 -11.93 3.31
N ASP A 341 -17.51 -11.75 2.09
CA ASP A 341 -16.76 -11.32 0.91
C ASP A 341 -17.29 -9.94 0.53
N PHE A 342 -16.41 -8.93 0.47
CA PHE A 342 -16.79 -7.59 0.03
C PHE A 342 -16.72 -7.57 -1.50
N THR A 343 -17.87 -7.68 -2.15
CA THR A 343 -17.92 -7.90 -3.61
C THR A 343 -19.18 -7.30 -4.22
N VAL A 344 -19.34 -7.47 -5.53
CA VAL A 344 -20.56 -7.12 -6.24
C VAL A 344 -21.43 -8.35 -6.50
N VAL A 345 -22.74 -8.18 -6.32
CA VAL A 345 -23.74 -9.16 -6.73
C VAL A 345 -24.88 -8.47 -7.48
N GLY A 346 -25.40 -9.14 -8.50
CA GLY A 346 -26.51 -8.64 -9.29
C GLY A 346 -26.63 -9.33 -10.62
N ALA A 347 -27.77 -9.14 -11.29
CA ALA A 347 -28.02 -9.68 -12.61
C ALA A 347 -26.97 -9.21 -13.64
N ALA A 348 -26.46 -7.98 -13.49
CA ALA A 348 -25.43 -7.41 -14.35
C ALA A 348 -24.11 -8.19 -14.28
N VAL A 349 -23.70 -8.66 -13.09
CA VAL A 349 -22.47 -9.46 -12.91
C VAL A 349 -22.61 -10.81 -13.63
N ASN A 350 -23.76 -11.46 -13.46
CA ASN A 350 -24.06 -12.73 -14.12
C ASN A 350 -24.12 -12.58 -15.65
N LEU A 351 -24.58 -11.43 -16.15
CA LEU A 351 -24.63 -11.13 -17.57
C LEU A 351 -23.21 -10.95 -18.12
N ALA A 352 -22.36 -10.15 -17.46
CA ALA A 352 -20.96 -9.98 -17.84
C ALA A 352 -20.23 -11.34 -17.92
N ALA A 353 -20.41 -12.20 -16.91
CA ALA A 353 -19.84 -13.54 -16.86
C ALA A 353 -20.37 -14.50 -17.94
N ARG A 354 -21.54 -14.22 -18.52
CA ARG A 354 -22.08 -14.98 -19.66
C ARG A 354 -21.60 -14.44 -21.01
N VAL A 355 -21.20 -13.17 -21.06
CA VAL A 355 -20.62 -12.54 -22.26
C VAL A 355 -19.15 -12.90 -22.41
N GLU A 356 -18.40 -13.01 -21.31
CA GLU A 356 -16.97 -13.37 -21.35
C GLU A 356 -16.71 -14.62 -22.21
N PRO A 357 -17.43 -15.76 -22.06
CA PRO A 357 -17.14 -16.94 -22.87
C PRO A 357 -17.38 -16.76 -24.37
N LEU A 358 -18.20 -15.77 -24.77
CA LEU A 358 -18.40 -15.44 -26.19
C LEU A 358 -17.13 -14.86 -26.83
N THR A 359 -16.18 -14.34 -26.04
CA THR A 359 -14.88 -13.87 -26.54
C THR A 359 -14.16 -14.99 -27.32
N LYS A 360 -14.26 -16.23 -26.83
CA LYS A 360 -13.71 -17.42 -27.48
C LYS A 360 -14.46 -17.74 -28.78
N THR A 361 -15.79 -17.81 -28.71
CA THR A 361 -16.65 -18.16 -29.86
C THR A 361 -16.56 -17.14 -30.99
N LEU A 362 -16.43 -15.86 -30.65
CA LEU A 362 -16.37 -14.76 -31.62
C LEU A 362 -14.94 -14.39 -32.05
N GLY A 363 -13.93 -15.05 -31.49
CA GLY A 363 -12.53 -14.80 -31.84
C GLY A 363 -12.06 -13.38 -31.49
N ARG A 364 -12.62 -12.76 -30.45
CA ARG A 364 -12.28 -11.40 -30.01
C ARG A 364 -11.78 -11.40 -28.58
N SER A 365 -10.74 -10.64 -28.28
CA SER A 365 -10.20 -10.52 -26.92
C SER A 365 -11.00 -9.57 -26.03
N LEU A 366 -11.78 -8.67 -26.62
CA LEU A 366 -12.62 -7.70 -25.89
C LEU A 366 -14.01 -7.65 -26.50
N LEU A 367 -15.02 -7.88 -25.67
CA LEU A 367 -16.43 -7.74 -26.00
C LEU A 367 -17.10 -6.70 -25.09
N LEU A 368 -18.01 -5.93 -25.68
CA LEU A 368 -18.85 -4.98 -24.99
C LEU A 368 -20.31 -5.30 -25.25
N THR A 369 -21.13 -5.20 -24.21
CA THR A 369 -22.59 -5.18 -24.40
C THR A 369 -23.05 -3.81 -24.90
N GLU A 370 -24.24 -3.76 -25.49
CA GLU A 370 -24.89 -2.50 -25.89
C GLU A 370 -24.88 -1.42 -24.79
N ALA A 371 -25.08 -1.82 -23.54
CA ALA A 371 -25.12 -0.90 -22.39
C ALA A 371 -23.80 -0.13 -22.18
N VAL A 372 -22.66 -0.68 -22.62
CA VAL A 372 -21.36 0.01 -22.61
C VAL A 372 -21.14 0.72 -23.95
N ALA A 373 -21.51 0.10 -25.06
CA ALA A 373 -21.35 0.66 -26.40
C ALA A 373 -22.06 2.03 -26.56
N GLN A 374 -23.23 2.21 -25.94
CA GLN A 374 -23.98 3.48 -25.97
C GLN A 374 -23.31 4.62 -25.18
N LEU A 375 -22.33 4.32 -24.33
CA LEU A 375 -21.64 5.30 -23.49
C LEU A 375 -20.27 5.73 -24.00
N THR A 376 -19.77 5.12 -25.07
CA THR A 376 -18.49 5.46 -25.67
C THR A 376 -18.70 6.13 -27.02
N ALA A 377 -17.88 7.13 -27.31
CA ALA A 377 -17.82 7.77 -28.63
C ALA A 377 -16.88 7.03 -29.61
N GLN A 378 -16.19 5.98 -29.14
CA GLN A 378 -15.23 5.25 -29.94
C GLN A 378 -15.93 4.36 -30.98
N PRO A 379 -15.34 4.18 -32.18
CA PRO A 379 -15.90 3.30 -33.18
C PRO A 379 -15.92 1.86 -32.68
N LEU A 380 -17.04 1.17 -32.87
CA LEU A 380 -17.23 -0.23 -32.50
C LEU A 380 -17.84 -1.01 -33.68
N LEU A 381 -17.42 -2.26 -33.82
CA LEU A 381 -18.03 -3.23 -34.73
C LEU A 381 -19.17 -3.93 -34.00
N SER A 382 -20.37 -3.91 -34.58
CA SER A 382 -21.46 -4.77 -34.13
C SER A 382 -21.19 -6.20 -34.59
N LEU A 383 -21.20 -7.15 -33.65
CA LEU A 383 -21.01 -8.58 -33.91
C LEU A 383 -22.36 -9.31 -34.01
N GLY A 384 -23.47 -8.59 -33.92
CA GLY A 384 -24.83 -9.13 -33.92
C GLY A 384 -25.41 -9.31 -32.52
N THR A 385 -26.50 -10.09 -32.44
CA THR A 385 -27.19 -10.39 -31.19
C THR A 385 -27.06 -11.85 -30.83
N PHE A 386 -26.88 -12.15 -29.54
CA PHE A 386 -26.61 -13.50 -29.06
C PHE A 386 -27.57 -13.88 -27.93
N PRO A 387 -28.18 -15.07 -27.97
CA PRO A 387 -28.95 -15.58 -26.86
C PRO A 387 -28.00 -15.94 -25.70
N LEU A 388 -28.32 -15.44 -24.51
CA LEU A 388 -27.60 -15.81 -23.29
C LEU A 388 -28.51 -16.65 -22.40
N ARG A 389 -27.97 -17.74 -21.85
CA ARG A 389 -28.73 -18.67 -20.99
C ARG A 389 -29.41 -17.90 -19.86
N GLY A 390 -30.72 -18.07 -19.69
CA GLY A 390 -31.49 -17.45 -18.61
C GLY A 390 -31.84 -15.97 -18.83
N LEU A 391 -31.66 -15.45 -20.04
CA LEU A 391 -32.21 -14.17 -20.47
C LEU A 391 -33.31 -14.40 -21.51
N SER A 392 -34.37 -13.59 -21.44
CA SER A 392 -35.53 -13.71 -22.36
C SER A 392 -35.27 -13.09 -23.73
N ALA A 393 -34.37 -12.12 -23.81
CA ALA A 393 -34.01 -11.42 -25.05
C ALA A 393 -32.51 -11.62 -25.37
N PRO A 394 -32.16 -11.80 -26.66
CA PRO A 394 -30.77 -11.73 -27.11
C PRO A 394 -30.12 -10.38 -26.78
N ILE A 395 -28.81 -10.38 -26.56
CA ILE A 395 -28.04 -9.15 -26.28
C ILE A 395 -27.17 -8.81 -27.48
N ALA A 396 -27.17 -7.53 -27.87
CA ALA A 396 -26.25 -7.01 -28.88
C ALA A 396 -24.82 -6.92 -28.31
N ILE A 397 -23.88 -7.50 -29.06
CA ILE A 397 -22.47 -7.57 -28.69
C ILE A 397 -21.65 -6.75 -29.69
N PHE A 398 -20.66 -6.04 -29.15
CA PHE A 398 -19.78 -5.16 -29.89
C PHE A 398 -18.32 -5.49 -29.56
N ALA A 399 -17.41 -5.11 -30.45
CA ALA A 399 -15.97 -5.13 -30.21
C ALA A 399 -15.31 -3.88 -30.81
N PRO A 400 -14.12 -3.49 -30.34
CA PRO A 400 -13.27 -2.55 -31.09
C PRO A 400 -12.99 -3.06 -32.52
N PRO A 401 -12.66 -2.16 -33.47
CA PRO A 401 -12.39 -2.51 -34.87
C PRO A 401 -11.23 -3.48 -35.09
#